data_AF-A0A3C0FL56-F1
#
_entry.id   AF-A0A3C0FL56-F1
#
_cell.length_a   1.000
_cell.length_b   1.000
_cell.length_c   1.000
_cell.angle_alpha   90.00
_cell.angle_beta   90.00
_cell.angle_gamma   90.00
#
_symmetry.space_group_name_H-M   'P 1'
#
loop_
_entity.id
_entity.type
_entity.pdbx_description
1 polymer ?
#
loop_
_entity_poly.entity_id
_entity_poly.type
_entity_poly.pdbx_seq_one_letter_code
_entity_poly.pdbx_strand_id
1 'polypeptide(L)'
;DGATHAGAYDIAYLGCLPNFVLMAAADEAELVHMTTTAWAIDDRPSAFRYPRGEGVGVEMPTEGKVLEIGKGRILREGGKIAILSYGTRLAEALVAAEDLAARGLPATVADARFAKPLDHELIANLARNHEVLITIEEG
;
A
#
# COMPACT_ATOMS: atom_id res chain seq x y z
N ASP A 1 -12.21 11.51 17.68
CA ASP A 1 -11.01 11.95 18.44
C ASP A 1 -10.23 12.91 17.56
N GLY A 2 -9.89 14.10 18.06
CA GLY A 2 -9.34 15.19 17.24
C GLY A 2 -7.93 14.94 16.69
N ALA A 3 -7.28 16.00 16.22
CA ALA A 3 -6.00 15.94 15.48
C ALA A 3 -4.87 15.14 16.17
N THR A 4 -4.87 15.05 17.51
CA THR A 4 -3.84 14.31 18.26
C THR A 4 -3.96 12.78 18.21
N HIS A 5 -5.09 12.25 17.73
CA HIS A 5 -5.39 10.81 17.72
C HIS A 5 -5.46 10.22 16.30
N ALA A 6 -5.05 10.99 15.28
CA ALA A 6 -5.19 10.62 13.88
C ALA A 6 -4.07 9.70 13.35
N GLY A 7 -2.97 9.55 14.08
CA GLY A 7 -1.81 8.79 13.59
C GLY A 7 -1.19 9.41 12.32
N ALA A 8 -1.22 10.74 12.17
CA ALA A 8 -0.81 11.42 10.94
C ALA A 8 0.71 11.48 10.69
N TYR A 9 1.52 10.81 11.52
CA TYR A 9 2.98 10.78 11.40
C TYR A 9 3.56 9.41 11.83
N ASP A 10 2.72 8.39 11.96
CA ASP A 10 3.11 7.08 12.49
C ASP A 10 4.10 6.36 11.55
N ILE A 11 3.88 6.44 10.24
CA ILE A 11 4.74 5.87 9.20
C ILE A 11 6.10 6.54 9.23
N ALA A 12 6.14 7.88 9.24
CA ALA A 12 7.40 8.63 9.31
C ALA A 12 8.15 8.34 10.62
N TYR A 13 7.45 8.32 11.75
CA TYR A 13 8.02 8.05 13.06
C TYR A 13 8.66 6.65 13.12
N LEU A 14 7.92 5.60 12.76
CA LEU A 14 8.46 4.24 12.77
C LEU A 14 9.47 4.00 11.64
N GLY A 15 9.35 4.71 10.52
CA GLY A 15 10.24 4.63 9.37
C GLY A 15 11.67 5.03 9.71
N CYS A 16 11.84 5.96 10.64
CA CYS A 16 13.14 6.39 11.18
C CYS A 16 13.79 5.35 12.09
N LEU A 17 13.05 4.42 12.67
CA LEU A 17 13.58 3.41 13.59
C LEU A 17 14.25 2.25 12.82
N PRO A 18 15.41 1.77 13.25
CA PRO A 18 16.11 0.69 12.55
C PRO A 18 15.30 -0.61 12.55
N ASN A 19 15.52 -1.43 11.52
CA ASN A 19 15.03 -2.81 11.40
C ASN A 19 13.50 -3.02 11.33
N PHE A 20 12.68 -1.97 11.44
CA PHE A 20 11.24 -2.09 11.28
C PHE A 20 10.84 -2.57 9.89
N VAL A 21 9.86 -3.48 9.85
CA VAL A 21 9.03 -3.76 8.67
C VAL A 21 7.73 -2.97 8.80
N LEU A 22 7.43 -2.12 7.82
CA LEU A 22 6.22 -1.29 7.80
C LEU A 22 5.35 -1.67 6.62
N MET A 23 4.14 -2.14 6.92
CA MET A 23 3.14 -2.52 5.93
C MET A 23 1.89 -1.63 6.04
N ALA A 24 1.04 -1.61 5.02
CA ALA A 24 -0.29 -1.01 5.14
C ALA A 24 -1.31 -1.81 4.34
N ALA A 25 -2.32 -2.32 5.04
CA ALA A 25 -3.37 -3.12 4.44
C ALA A 25 -4.27 -2.23 3.58
N ALA A 26 -4.44 -2.60 2.32
CA ALA A 26 -5.32 -1.90 1.40
C ALA A 26 -6.79 -2.28 1.59
N ASP A 27 -7.03 -3.50 2.04
CA ASP A 27 -8.34 -4.09 2.29
C ASP A 27 -8.25 -5.18 3.36
N GLU A 28 -9.37 -5.81 3.68
CA GLU A 28 -9.47 -6.87 4.68
C GLU A 28 -8.68 -8.12 4.31
N ALA A 29 -8.60 -8.47 3.03
CA ALA A 29 -7.84 -9.64 2.59
C ALA A 29 -6.34 -9.42 2.78
N GLU A 30 -5.83 -8.23 2.45
CA GLU A 30 -4.45 -7.83 2.72
C GLU A 30 -4.18 -7.79 4.23
N LEU A 31 -5.14 -7.34 5.05
CA LEU A 31 -4.97 -7.35 6.51
C LEU A 31 -4.79 -8.78 7.06
N VAL A 32 -5.52 -9.76 6.55
CA VAL A 32 -5.32 -11.18 6.91
C VAL A 32 -3.90 -11.64 6.55
N HIS A 33 -3.44 -11.34 5.34
CA HIS A 33 -2.09 -11.70 4.89
C HIS A 33 -0.99 -10.98 5.67
N MET A 34 -1.14 -9.69 5.96
CA MET A 34 -0.17 -8.91 6.73
C MET A 34 -0.13 -9.34 8.19
N THR A 35 -1.25 -9.76 8.78
CA THR A 35 -1.27 -10.34 10.13
C THR A 35 -0.47 -11.64 10.18
N THR A 36 -0.66 -12.53 9.20
CA THR A 36 0.16 -13.76 9.09
C THR A 36 1.63 -13.45 8.83
N THR A 37 1.93 -12.44 8.00
CA THR A 37 3.30 -12.00 7.73
C THR A 37 3.96 -11.47 9.00
N ALA A 38 3.27 -10.63 9.77
CA ALA A 38 3.77 -10.11 11.05
C ALA A 38 4.03 -11.21 12.07
N TRP A 39 3.14 -12.21 12.16
CA TRP A 39 3.33 -13.38 13.02
C TRP A 39 4.56 -14.22 12.64
N ALA A 40 4.86 -14.31 11.34
CA ALA A 40 6.00 -15.08 10.84
C ALA A 40 7.36 -14.37 11.00
N ILE A 41 7.38 -13.07 11.33
CA ILE A 41 8.62 -12.31 11.57
C ILE A 41 9.10 -12.57 13.00
N ASP A 42 10.27 -13.19 13.15
CA ASP A 42 10.86 -13.57 14.44
C ASP A 42 12.18 -12.85 14.77
N ASP A 43 12.70 -12.04 13.84
CA ASP A 43 14.05 -11.45 13.93
C ASP A 43 14.09 -9.93 14.03
N ARG A 44 12.94 -9.24 13.87
CA ARG A 44 12.87 -7.77 13.85
C ARG A 44 11.45 -7.26 14.17
N PRO A 45 11.28 -5.98 14.57
CA PRO A 45 9.94 -5.43 14.79
C PRO A 45 9.18 -5.25 13.46
N SER A 46 7.87 -5.41 13.51
CA SER A 46 6.97 -5.07 12.41
C SER A 46 5.79 -4.22 12.89
N ALA A 47 5.25 -3.41 12.00
CA ALA A 47 4.01 -2.67 12.20
C ALA A 47 3.23 -2.64 10.89
N PHE A 48 1.91 -2.59 10.98
CA PHE A 48 1.07 -2.40 9.82
C PHE A 48 -0.11 -1.46 10.09
N ARG A 49 -0.37 -0.57 9.13
CA ARG A 49 -1.48 0.37 9.19
C ARG A 49 -2.73 -0.26 8.58
N TYR A 50 -3.87 -0.04 9.23
CA TYR A 50 -5.19 -0.51 8.81
C TYR A 50 -6.23 0.59 9.12
N PRO A 51 -7.39 0.62 8.45
CA PRO A 51 -8.35 1.71 8.62
C PRO A 51 -8.94 1.68 10.03
N ARG A 52 -9.14 2.86 10.62
CA ARG A 52 -10.00 3.00 11.80
C ARG A 52 -11.48 2.80 11.45
N GLY A 53 -11.87 3.18 10.23
CA GLY A 53 -13.25 3.14 9.73
C GLY A 53 -13.62 1.80 9.11
N GLU A 54 -14.60 1.85 8.23
CA GLU A 54 -15.06 0.68 7.47
C GLU A 54 -13.96 0.16 6.53
N GLY A 55 -13.95 -1.15 6.33
CA GLY A 55 -13.20 -1.79 5.25
C GLY A 55 -13.96 -1.70 3.92
N VAL A 56 -13.39 -2.30 2.87
CA VAL A 56 -13.98 -2.27 1.52
C VAL A 56 -15.07 -3.34 1.37
N GLY A 57 -15.12 -4.31 2.27
CA GLY A 57 -16.08 -5.41 2.28
C GLY A 57 -15.69 -6.56 1.36
N VAL A 58 -14.39 -6.76 1.11
CA VAL A 58 -13.91 -7.87 0.26
C VAL A 58 -14.04 -9.23 0.94
N GLU A 59 -14.11 -10.30 0.15
CA GLU A 59 -14.07 -11.66 0.68
C GLU A 59 -12.71 -11.92 1.36
N MET A 60 -12.75 -12.25 2.65
CA MET A 60 -11.54 -12.55 3.41
C MET A 60 -11.11 -14.00 3.19
N PRO A 61 -9.81 -14.25 2.92
CA PRO A 61 -9.30 -15.60 2.85
C PRO A 61 -9.37 -16.28 4.22
N THR A 62 -9.72 -17.56 4.25
CA THR A 62 -9.75 -18.36 5.50
C THR A 62 -8.37 -18.47 6.14
N GLU A 63 -7.32 -18.50 5.32
CA GLU A 63 -5.92 -18.60 5.76
C GLU A 63 -5.09 -17.48 5.12
N GLY A 64 -4.29 -16.80 5.96
CA GLY A 64 -3.34 -15.81 5.48
C GLY A 64 -2.11 -16.45 4.86
N LYS A 65 -1.51 -15.75 3.89
CA LYS A 65 -0.23 -16.13 3.28
C LYS A 65 0.83 -15.14 3.73
N VAL A 66 2.03 -15.63 3.99
CA VAL A 66 3.19 -14.77 4.24
C VAL A 66 3.51 -14.02 2.95
N LEU A 67 3.45 -12.70 3.02
CA LEU A 67 3.84 -11.81 1.93
C LEU A 67 5.37 -11.75 1.84
N GLU A 68 5.88 -11.63 0.62
CA GLU A 68 7.29 -11.32 0.43
C GLU A 68 7.58 -9.90 0.92
N ILE A 69 8.42 -9.78 1.95
CA ILE A 69 8.72 -8.51 2.61
C ILE A 69 9.38 -7.55 1.61
N GLY A 70 8.80 -6.36 1.47
CA GLY A 70 9.31 -5.33 0.58
C GLY A 70 8.90 -5.48 -0.88
N LYS A 71 7.89 -6.30 -1.18
CA LYS A 71 7.32 -6.43 -2.52
C LYS A 71 5.91 -5.87 -2.62
N GLY A 72 5.74 -4.94 -3.56
CA GLY A 72 4.44 -4.42 -3.97
C GLY A 72 3.79 -5.29 -5.04
N ARG A 73 2.69 -4.80 -5.63
CA ARG A 73 2.01 -5.45 -6.76
C ARG A 73 1.41 -4.42 -7.71
N ILE A 74 1.43 -4.72 -9.01
CA ILE A 74 0.64 -3.98 -10.00
C ILE A 74 -0.75 -4.61 -10.07
N LEU A 75 -1.78 -3.78 -9.99
CA LEU A 75 -3.18 -4.21 -10.04
C LEU A 75 -3.83 -3.88 -11.37
N ARG A 76 -3.32 -2.85 -12.05
CA ARG A 76 -3.81 -2.36 -13.33
C ARG A 76 -2.63 -1.79 -14.10
N GLU A 77 -2.46 -2.20 -15.35
CA GLU A 77 -1.53 -1.57 -16.28
C GLU A 77 -2.26 -0.45 -17.05
N GLY A 78 -1.54 0.63 -17.34
CA GLY A 78 -2.08 1.81 -18.01
C GLY A 78 -1.11 2.43 -19.01
N GLY A 79 -1.25 3.74 -19.19
CA GLY A 79 -0.45 4.53 -20.12
C GLY A 79 0.66 5.28 -19.40
N LYS A 80 0.69 6.60 -19.58
CA LYS A 80 1.81 7.46 -19.14
C LYS A 80 1.78 7.84 -17.66
N ILE A 81 0.73 7.47 -16.93
CA ILE A 81 0.51 7.86 -15.53
C ILE A 81 0.60 6.60 -14.67
N ALA A 82 1.37 6.65 -13.59
CA ALA A 82 1.38 5.64 -12.54
C ALA A 82 0.85 6.23 -11.22
N ILE A 83 0.02 5.46 -10.52
CA ILE A 83 -0.44 5.72 -9.17
C ILE A 83 0.10 4.62 -8.27
N LEU A 84 0.92 4.98 -7.29
CA LEU A 84 1.44 4.10 -6.26
C LEU A 84 0.71 4.40 -4.95
N SER A 85 -0.21 3.51 -4.55
CA SER A 85 -0.98 3.63 -3.32
C SER A 85 -0.33 2.84 -2.19
N TYR A 86 -0.35 3.38 -0.98
CA TYR A 86 0.06 2.70 0.25
C TYR A 86 -1.11 2.64 1.23
N GLY A 87 -1.66 1.44 1.43
CA GLY A 87 -2.76 1.20 2.35
C GLY A 87 -4.14 1.54 1.79
N THR A 88 -5.00 2.07 2.66
CA THR A 88 -6.46 2.09 2.52
C THR A 88 -7.01 2.95 1.39
N ARG A 89 -6.18 3.82 0.80
CA ARG A 89 -6.57 4.67 -0.34
C ARG A 89 -6.53 3.95 -1.70
N LEU A 90 -6.23 2.65 -1.70
CA LEU A 90 -6.09 1.88 -2.93
C LEU A 90 -7.42 1.81 -3.71
N ALA A 91 -8.54 1.64 -3.02
CA ALA A 91 -9.85 1.56 -3.68
C ALA A 91 -10.15 2.86 -4.44
N GLU A 92 -9.90 4.02 -3.82
CA GLU A 92 -10.06 5.32 -4.46
C GLU A 92 -9.03 5.55 -5.58
N ALA A 93 -7.82 5.03 -5.45
CA ALA A 93 -6.82 5.07 -6.52
C ALA A 93 -7.28 4.29 -7.78
N LEU A 94 -7.94 3.14 -7.59
CA LEU A 94 -8.53 2.37 -8.69
C LEU A 94 -9.71 3.12 -9.35
N VAL A 95 -10.60 3.74 -8.55
CA VAL A 95 -11.68 4.58 -9.08
C VAL A 95 -11.12 5.75 -9.89
N ALA A 96 -10.11 6.45 -9.37
CA ALA A 96 -9.47 7.54 -10.07
C ALA A 96 -8.81 7.10 -11.39
N ALA A 97 -8.24 5.89 -11.44
CA ALA A 97 -7.67 5.34 -12.68
C ALA A 97 -8.74 5.06 -13.74
N GLU A 98 -9.94 4.62 -13.34
CA GLU A 98 -11.08 4.47 -14.25
C GLU A 98 -11.59 5.83 -14.77
N ASP A 99 -11.70 6.83 -13.90
CA ASP A 99 -12.08 8.19 -14.30
C ASP A 99 -11.07 8.81 -15.28
N LEU A 100 -9.77 8.60 -15.05
CA LEU A 100 -8.72 9.04 -15.95
C LEU A 100 -8.78 8.29 -17.30
N ALA A 101 -9.02 6.98 -17.28
CA ALA A 101 -9.19 6.19 -18.49
C ALA A 101 -10.38 6.66 -19.34
N ALA A 102 -11.51 7.00 -18.71
CA ALA A 102 -12.68 7.58 -19.39
C ALA A 102 -12.37 8.93 -20.07
N ARG A 103 -11.31 9.62 -19.63
CA ARG A 103 -10.82 10.89 -20.20
C ARG A 103 -9.65 10.71 -21.17
N GLY A 104 -9.34 9.47 -21.57
CA GLY A 104 -8.27 9.15 -22.51
C GLY A 104 -6.87 9.10 -21.88
N LEU A 105 -6.77 9.01 -20.55
CA LEU A 105 -5.52 9.00 -19.80
C LEU A 105 -5.43 7.75 -18.91
N PRO A 106 -5.38 6.53 -19.46
CA PRO A 106 -5.31 5.32 -18.64
C PRO A 106 -4.09 5.36 -17.71
N ALA A 107 -4.29 4.99 -16.44
CA ALA A 107 -3.23 4.98 -15.43
C ALA A 107 -2.91 3.56 -14.93
N THR A 108 -1.63 3.29 -14.72
CA THR A 108 -1.15 2.13 -13.99
C THR A 108 -1.43 2.34 -12.51
N VAL A 109 -1.93 1.32 -11.82
CA VAL A 109 -2.16 1.36 -10.36
C VAL A 109 -1.36 0.25 -9.71
N ALA A 110 -0.52 0.63 -8.77
CA ALA A 110 0.27 -0.27 -7.96
C ALA A 110 -0.03 -0.08 -6.47
N ASP A 111 -0.07 -1.19 -5.76
CA ASP A 111 -0.16 -1.25 -4.30
C ASP A 111 1.26 -1.48 -3.77
N ALA A 112 1.77 -0.50 -3.03
CA ALA A 112 3.12 -0.52 -2.48
C ALA A 112 3.29 -1.64 -1.45
N ARG A 113 2.23 -1.98 -0.69
CA ARG A 113 2.20 -2.88 0.49
C ARG A 113 3.15 -2.54 1.64
N PHE A 114 4.38 -2.12 1.35
CA PHE A 114 5.45 -1.85 2.30
C PHE A 114 6.01 -0.44 2.13
N ALA A 115 6.07 0.32 3.23
CA ALA A 115 6.87 1.54 3.30
C ALA A 115 8.32 1.25 3.74
N LYS A 116 8.56 0.10 4.37
CA LYS A 116 9.89 -0.35 4.80
C LYS A 116 9.98 -1.87 4.87
N PRO A 117 10.94 -2.51 4.19
CA PRO A 117 11.72 -1.95 3.09
C PRO A 117 10.83 -1.59 1.89
N LEU A 118 11.27 -0.62 1.07
CA LEU A 118 10.59 -0.25 -0.16
C LEU A 118 10.88 -1.25 -1.28
N ASP A 119 9.91 -1.47 -2.15
CA ASP A 119 10.12 -2.17 -3.41
C ASP A 119 10.83 -1.26 -4.43
N HIS A 120 12.15 -1.14 -4.31
CA HIS A 120 12.95 -0.29 -5.19
C HIS A 120 12.83 -0.67 -6.67
N GLU A 121 12.59 -1.95 -6.97
CA GLU A 121 12.44 -2.43 -8.35
C GLU A 121 11.12 -1.95 -8.95
N LEU A 122 10.01 -2.18 -8.24
CA LEU A 122 8.70 -1.68 -8.65
C LEU A 122 8.71 -0.16 -8.79
N ILE A 123 9.21 0.56 -7.79
CA ILE A 123 9.23 2.03 -7.80
C ILE A 123 10.09 2.55 -8.96
N ALA A 124 11.25 1.96 -9.20
CA ALA A 124 12.10 2.36 -10.32
C ALA A 124 11.47 2.01 -11.68
N ASN A 125 10.76 0.89 -11.79
CA ASN A 125 10.02 0.52 -12.99
C ASN A 125 8.91 1.54 -13.28
N LEU A 126 8.10 1.89 -12.26
CA LEU A 126 7.05 2.90 -12.39
C LEU A 126 7.63 4.26 -12.79
N ALA A 127 8.69 4.72 -12.12
CA ALA A 127 9.32 6.01 -12.40
C ALA A 127 10.00 6.09 -13.78
N ARG A 128 10.51 4.98 -14.32
CA ARG A 128 11.16 4.96 -15.64
C ARG A 128 10.17 4.86 -16.80
N ASN A 129 9.08 4.12 -16.61
CA ASN A 129 8.16 3.78 -17.71
C ASN A 129 6.90 4.66 -17.76
N HIS A 130 6.77 5.61 -16.84
CA HIS A 130 5.66 6.56 -16.80
C HIS A 130 6.20 7.99 -16.79
N GLU A 131 5.49 8.92 -17.43
CA GLU A 131 5.85 10.34 -17.44
C GLU A 131 5.48 11.03 -16.12
N VAL A 132 4.48 10.49 -15.41
CA VAL A 132 4.01 10.99 -14.12
C VAL A 132 3.86 9.82 -13.15
N LEU A 133 4.48 9.94 -11.97
CA LEU A 133 4.28 9.04 -10.84
C LEU A 133 3.62 9.82 -9.70
N ILE A 134 2.45 9.35 -9.25
CA ILE A 134 1.69 9.91 -8.14
C ILE A 134 1.74 8.92 -6.99
N THR A 135 2.12 9.36 -5.80
CA THR A 135 2.03 8.55 -4.58
C THR A 135 0.80 8.96 -3.77
N ILE A 136 0.07 7.99 -3.24
CA ILE A 136 -1.10 8.22 -2.39
C ILE A 136 -0.90 7.42 -1.11
N GLU A 137 -0.89 8.13 0.02
CA GLU A 137 -0.80 7.53 1.34
C GLU A 137 -1.67 8.30 2.33
N GLU A 138 -1.92 7.67 3.48
CA GLU A 138 -2.54 8.31 4.63
C GLU A 138 -1.55 8.18 5.79
N GLY A 139 -0.98 9.31 6.25
CA GLY A 139 -0.05 9.39 7.38
C GLY A 139 1.10 10.37 7.18
#